data_AF-A0A2V9U4N4-F1
#
_entry.id   AF-A0A2V9U4N4-F1
#
_cell.length_a   1.000
_cell.length_b   1.000
_cell.length_c   1.000
_cell.angle_alpha   90.00
_cell.angle_beta   90.00
_cell.angle_gamma   90.00
#
_symmetry.space_group_name_H-M   'P 1'
#
loop_
_entity.id
_entity.type
_entity.pdbx_description
1 polymer ?
#
loop_
_entity_poly.entity_id
_entity_poly.type
_entity_poly.pdbx_seq_one_letter_code
_entity_poly.pdbx_strand_id
1 'polypeptide(L)'
;MHENSELTNHDCFANVFRERGFRKFSTAQIGKLLQEEYPNFSLGSILPNDHAKGNAASCWCVGTPQQIFNKVRRGFYRVRQYQH
;
A
#
# COMPACT_ATOMS: atom_id res chain seq x y z
N MET A 1 -8.60 13.71 23.93
CA MET A 1 -8.34 12.53 23.07
C MET A 1 -7.69 13.08 21.81
N HIS A 2 -6.40 12.82 21.63
CA HIS A 2 -5.53 13.53 20.69
C HIS A 2 -5.81 13.14 19.23
N GLU A 3 -5.86 14.18 18.38
CA GLU A 3 -5.60 14.28 16.94
C GLU A 3 -6.21 13.24 15.97
N ASN A 4 -7.11 13.73 15.11
CA ASN A 4 -7.29 13.25 13.74
C ASN A 4 -5.97 13.46 12.97
N SER A 5 -4.97 12.62 13.20
CA SER A 5 -3.88 12.48 12.22
C SER A 5 -4.48 11.82 10.99
N GLU A 6 -4.69 12.60 9.91
CA GLU A 6 -5.16 12.06 8.63
C GLU A 6 -4.28 10.85 8.25
N LEU A 7 -4.86 9.65 8.21
CA LEU A 7 -4.16 8.43 7.80
C LEU A 7 -3.50 8.68 6.45
N THR A 8 -2.19 8.48 6.39
CA THR A 8 -1.48 8.63 5.12
C THR A 8 -1.80 7.47 4.21
N ASN A 9 -1.53 7.63 2.91
CA ASN A 9 -1.62 6.50 1.98
C ASN A 9 -0.77 5.32 2.45
N HIS A 10 0.42 5.56 3.01
CA HIS A 10 1.25 4.48 3.54
C HIS A 10 0.52 3.70 4.64
N ASP A 11 -0.12 4.40 5.58
CA ASP A 11 -0.84 3.77 6.68
C ASP A 11 -2.02 2.92 6.17
N CYS A 12 -2.76 3.43 5.18
CA CYS A 12 -3.84 2.67 4.55
C CYS A 12 -3.33 1.37 3.92
N PHE A 13 -2.27 1.44 3.11
CA PHE A 13 -1.66 0.24 2.52
C PHE A 13 -1.09 -0.69 3.61
N ALA A 14 -0.41 -0.16 4.62
CA ALA A 14 0.17 -0.98 5.69
C ALA A 14 -0.93 -1.75 6.44
N ASN A 15 -2.04 -1.09 6.78
CA ASN A 15 -3.15 -1.71 7.50
C ASN A 15 -3.82 -2.83 6.69
N VAL A 16 -4.13 -2.60 5.41
CA VAL A 16 -4.80 -3.61 4.57
C VAL A 16 -3.91 -4.85 4.35
N PHE A 17 -2.60 -4.67 4.23
CA PHE A 17 -1.69 -5.72 3.78
C PHE A 17 -0.82 -6.35 4.88
N ARG A 18 -0.80 -5.81 6.10
CA ARG A 18 -0.03 -6.32 7.25
C ARG A 18 -0.22 -7.82 7.49
N GLU A 19 -1.45 -8.32 7.42
CA GLU A 19 -1.76 -9.74 7.64
C GLU A 19 -1.77 -10.59 6.36
N ARG A 20 -1.42 -9.99 5.22
CA ARG A 20 -1.45 -10.62 3.89
C ARG A 20 -0.05 -10.94 3.37
N GLY A 21 0.91 -11.08 4.28
CA GLY A 21 2.33 -11.33 3.98
C GLY A 21 2.56 -12.48 2.99
N PHE A 22 3.58 -12.35 2.15
CA PHE A 22 4.00 -13.30 1.10
C PHE A 22 3.01 -13.54 -0.05
N ARG A 23 1.75 -13.08 0.06
CA ARG A 23 0.75 -13.24 -0.99
C ARG A 23 1.04 -12.30 -2.15
N LYS A 24 0.63 -12.71 -3.35
CA LYS A 24 0.74 -11.92 -4.58
C LYS A 24 -0.61 -11.32 -4.92
N PHE A 25 -0.61 -10.06 -5.33
CA PHE A 25 -1.81 -9.35 -5.77
C PHE A 25 -1.53 -8.58 -7.06
N SER A 26 -2.54 -8.48 -7.91
CA SER A 26 -2.53 -7.51 -9.02
C SER A 26 -2.84 -6.10 -8.51
N THR A 27 -2.50 -5.08 -9.29
CA THR A 27 -2.90 -3.68 -8.97
C THR A 27 -4.40 -3.52 -8.79
N ALA A 28 -5.21 -4.22 -9.60
CA ALA A 28 -6.67 -4.22 -9.47
C ALA A 28 -7.14 -4.85 -8.16
N GLN A 29 -6.54 -5.98 -7.76
CA GLN A 29 -6.85 -6.61 -6.47
C GLN A 29 -6.46 -5.71 -5.30
N ILE A 30 -5.31 -5.03 -5.40
CA ILE A 30 -4.85 -4.10 -4.36
C ILE A 30 -5.83 -2.94 -4.21
N GLY A 31 -6.26 -2.33 -5.33
CA GLY A 31 -7.23 -1.25 -5.31
C GLY A 31 -8.58 -1.66 -4.72
N LYS A 32 -9.07 -2.84 -5.08
CA LYS A 32 -10.32 -3.38 -4.52
C LYS A 32 -10.24 -3.51 -3.00
N LEU A 33 -9.17 -4.10 -2.48
CA LEU A 33 -8.97 -4.27 -1.04
C LEU A 33 -8.86 -2.93 -0.30
N LEU A 34 -8.20 -1.93 -0.91
CA LEU A 34 -8.13 -0.59 -0.33
C LEU A 34 -9.49 0.10 -0.30
N GLN A 35 -10.32 -0.04 -1.33
CA GLN A 35 -11.67 0.53 -1.34
C GLN A 35 -12.63 -0.19 -0.39
N GLU A 36 -12.46 -1.50 -0.19
CA GLU A 36 -13.25 -2.26 0.77
C GLU A 36 -13.02 -1.75 2.21
N GLU A 37 -11.76 -1.48 2.58
CA GLU A 37 -11.40 -1.00 3.92
C GLU A 37 -11.50 0.54 4.07
N TYR A 38 -11.24 1.28 2.99
CA TYR A 38 -11.22 2.73 2.94
C TYR A 38 -12.04 3.23 1.73
N PRO A 39 -13.39 3.31 1.85
CA PRO A 39 -14.27 3.64 0.72
C PRO A 39 -13.97 4.99 0.05
N ASN A 40 -13.46 5.96 0.82
CA ASN A 40 -13.11 7.30 0.34
C ASN A 40 -11.66 7.40 -0.17
N PHE A 41 -10.92 6.29 -0.23
CA PHE A 41 -9.56 6.28 -0.73
C PHE A 41 -9.54 6.62 -2.22
N SER A 42 -8.87 7.71 -2.58
CA SER A 42 -8.76 8.14 -3.98
C SER A 42 -7.80 7.21 -4.73
N LEU A 43 -8.36 6.24 -5.45
CA LEU A 43 -7.60 5.41 -6.39
C LEU A 43 -7.28 6.24 -7.64
N GLY A 44 -6.15 6.96 -7.62
CA GLY A 44 -5.50 7.36 -8.85
C GLY A 44 -4.95 6.15 -9.62
N SER A 45 -3.90 6.35 -10.44
CA SER A 45 -3.12 5.21 -10.95
C SER A 45 -2.41 4.51 -9.78
N ILE A 46 -2.94 3.36 -9.34
CA ILE A 46 -2.35 2.60 -8.23
C ILE A 46 -1.01 2.04 -8.66
N LEU A 47 0.04 2.63 -8.11
CA LEU A 47 1.39 2.11 -8.16
C LEU A 47 1.76 1.74 -6.72
N PRO A 48 1.64 0.46 -6.32
CA PRO A 48 1.85 0.04 -4.93
C PRO A 48 3.20 0.43 -4.32
N ASN A 49 4.22 0.72 -5.14
CA ASN A 49 5.50 1.23 -4.67
C ASN A 49 5.57 2.76 -4.65
N ASP A 50 4.70 3.44 -5.42
CA ASP A 50 4.65 4.90 -5.52
C ASP A 50 3.45 5.47 -4.78
N HIS A 51 3.11 4.92 -3.61
CA HIS A 51 1.95 5.34 -2.83
C HIS A 51 2.20 6.57 -1.94
N ALA A 52 3.16 7.45 -2.30
CA ALA A 52 3.19 8.80 -1.75
C ALA A 52 1.91 9.57 -2.15
N LYS A 53 1.63 10.71 -1.51
CA LYS A 53 0.43 11.52 -1.82
C LYS A 53 0.32 11.76 -3.34
N GLY A 54 -0.82 11.38 -3.93
CA GLY A 54 -1.09 11.54 -5.38
C GLY A 54 -0.37 10.57 -6.32
N ASN A 55 0.31 9.55 -5.80
CA ASN A 55 1.25 8.71 -6.55
C ASN A 55 2.36 9.47 -7.30
N ALA A 56 2.72 10.66 -6.80
CA ALA A 56 3.68 11.55 -7.46
C ALA A 56 5.13 11.08 -7.34
N ALA A 57 5.43 10.19 -6.39
CA ALA A 57 6.77 9.69 -6.13
C ALA A 57 6.73 8.32 -5.41
N SER A 58 7.86 7.61 -5.44
CA SER A 58 8.07 6.42 -4.62
C SER A 58 7.80 6.73 -3.15
N CYS A 59 7.07 5.84 -2.48
CA CYS A 59 6.89 5.99 -1.04
C CYS A 59 8.25 5.92 -0.35
N TRP A 60 8.42 6.68 0.74
CA TRP A 60 9.62 6.66 1.58
C TRP A 60 9.95 5.25 2.11
N CYS A 61 8.97 4.33 2.14
CA CYS A 61 9.19 2.95 2.57
C CYS A 61 9.92 2.09 1.50
N VAL A 62 10.00 2.54 0.24
CA VAL A 62 10.67 1.76 -0.82
C VAL A 62 12.17 1.72 -0.58
N GLY A 63 12.76 0.52 -0.65
CA GLY A 63 14.16 0.27 -0.36
C GLY A 63 14.47 0.08 1.13
N THR A 64 13.49 0.26 2.01
CA THR A 64 13.69 0.15 3.47
C THR A 64 13.12 -1.17 4.01
N PRO A 65 13.42 -1.54 5.28
CA PRO A 65 12.76 -2.66 5.94
C PRO A 65 11.24 -2.55 5.99
N GLN A 66 10.69 -1.33 5.94
CA GLN A 66 9.26 -1.02 6.05
C GLN A 66 8.52 -1.11 4.71
N GLN A 67 9.21 -1.49 3.62
CA GLN A 67 8.57 -1.64 2.32
C GLN A 67 7.46 -2.69 2.37
N ILE A 68 6.29 -2.35 1.83
CA ILE A 68 5.11 -3.23 1.86
C ILE A 68 5.12 -4.22 0.69
N PHE A 69 5.59 -3.81 -0.50
CA PHE A 69 5.48 -4.61 -1.71
C PHE A 69 6.81 -4.81 -2.42
N ASN A 70 7.04 -6.03 -2.92
CA ASN A 70 8.06 -6.33 -3.92
C ASN A 70 7.37 -6.41 -5.29
N LYS A 71 7.84 -5.62 -6.26
CA LYS A 71 7.39 -5.73 -7.65
C LYS A 71 7.87 -7.07 -8.22
N VAL A 72 6.93 -7.88 -8.70
CA VAL A 72 7.24 -9.19 -9.33
C VAL A 72 7.33 -9.03 -10.84
N ARG A 73 6.33 -8.40 -11.44
CA ARG A 73 6.26 -8.02 -12.85
C ARG A 73 5.30 -6.84 -13.02
N ARG A 74 5.16 -6.31 -14.23
CA ARG A 74 4.20 -5.24 -14.51
C ARG A 74 2.79 -5.65 -14.03
N GLY A 75 2.20 -4.82 -13.17
CA GLY A 75 0.85 -5.03 -12.62
C GLY A 75 0.73 -6.04 -11.48
N PHE A 76 1.83 -6.67 -11.04
CA PHE A 76 1.79 -7.69 -9.97
C PHE A 76 2.86 -7.47 -8.91
N TYR A 77 2.42 -7.56 -7.66
CA TYR A 77 3.22 -7.26 -6.48
C TYR A 77 3.08 -8.38 -5.45
N ARG A 78 4.14 -8.63 -4.69
CA ARG A 78 4.16 -9.55 -3.56
C ARG A 78 4.29 -8.77 -2.27
N VAL A 79 3.41 -9.03 -1.31
CA VAL A 79 3.47 -8.39 0.02
C VAL A 79 4.69 -8.91 0.77
N ARG A 80 5.49 -8.01 1.34
CA ARG A 80 6.57 -8.35 2.26
C ARG A 80 5.97 -8.74 3.61
N GLN A 81 6.60 -9.69 4.29
CA GLN A 81 6.26 -9.94 5.68
C GLN A 81 6.62 -8.69 6.46
N TYR A 82 5.64 -8.11 7.16
CA TYR A 82 5.90 -7.09 8.15
C TYR A 82 6.75 -7.73 9.25
N GLN A 83 7.99 -7.28 9.38
CA GLN A 83 8.84 -7.64 10.51
C GLN A 83 8.51 -6.63 11.61
N HIS A 84 8.00 -7.14 12.73
CA HIS A 84 7.83 -6.37 13.97
C HIS A 84 9.19 -5.86 14.47
#